data_AF-A0A7S3Y762-F1
#
_entry.id   AF-A0A7S3Y762-F1
#
_cell.length_a   1.000
_cell.length_b   1.000
_cell.length_c   1.000
_cell.angle_alpha   90.00
_cell.angle_beta   90.00
_cell.angle_gamma   90.00
#
_symmetry.space_group_name_H-M   'P 1'
#
loop_
_entity.id
_entity.type
_entity.pdbx_description
1 polymer ?
#
loop_
_entity_poly.entity_id
_entity_poly.type
_entity_poly.pdbx_seq_one_letter_code
_entity_poly.pdbx_strand_id
1 'polypeptide(L)'
;MVIRAAMMSAHEKLVDCNFQMFAIAPRVSKEGYVMLSSTELRLQNPNPLSLPPNFNIIHEIERNSVVGQLLWGGGKSIQDFVIAIRLIAYSMNFQSDVATIKFYHADSLLIGHRYVDMIELPEESAHNLRMVLKLESLGKTVAP
;
A
#
# COMPACT_ATOMS: atom_id res chain seq x y z
N MET A 1 -7.88 4.13 -5.51
CA MET A 1 -6.61 4.06 -4.75
C MET A 1 -6.03 2.67 -4.91
N VAL A 2 -4.72 2.57 -5.12
CA VAL A 2 -4.01 1.30 -5.24
C VAL A 2 -2.85 1.31 -4.25
N ILE A 3 -2.72 0.25 -3.45
CA ILE A 3 -1.60 0.05 -2.54
C ILE A 3 -1.04 -1.36 -2.76
N ARG A 4 0.28 -1.50 -2.88
CA ARG A 4 0.93 -2.78 -3.13
C ARG A 4 1.33 -3.46 -1.82
N ALA A 5 0.86 -4.69 -1.63
CA ALA A 5 1.42 -5.63 -0.67
C ALA A 5 2.43 -6.53 -1.39
N ALA A 6 3.56 -6.77 -0.73
CA ALA A 6 4.61 -7.63 -1.26
C ALA A 6 5.12 -8.57 -0.16
N MET A 7 5.37 -9.82 -0.55
CA MET A 7 5.98 -10.80 0.32
C MET A 7 7.50 -10.80 0.05
N MET A 8 8.29 -10.46 1.05
CA MET A 8 9.76 -10.33 0.89
C MET A 8 10.48 -11.68 0.88
N SER A 9 9.89 -12.71 1.50
CA SER A 9 10.45 -14.05 1.52
C SER A 9 9.80 -14.92 0.44
N ALA A 10 10.60 -15.39 -0.53
CA ALA A 10 10.14 -16.33 -1.55
C ALA A 10 9.71 -17.70 -0.98
N HIS A 11 10.11 -18.01 0.26
CA HIS A 11 9.83 -19.28 0.92
C HIS A 11 8.64 -19.23 1.88
N GLU A 12 8.15 -18.04 2.21
CA GLU A 12 6.97 -17.90 3.06
C GLU A 12 5.71 -18.14 2.23
N LYS A 13 4.74 -18.88 2.79
CA LYS A 13 3.42 -19.07 2.17
C LYS A 13 2.34 -18.58 3.12
N LEU A 14 1.75 -17.44 2.78
CA LEU A 14 0.57 -16.90 3.44
C LEU A 14 -0.70 -17.38 2.72
N VAL A 15 -1.59 -18.03 3.46
CA VAL A 15 -2.89 -18.51 3.01
C VAL A 15 -4.01 -17.86 3.82
N ASP A 16 -5.25 -18.00 3.37
CA ASP A 16 -6.44 -17.42 4.03
C ASP A 16 -6.28 -15.92 4.32
N CYS A 17 -5.72 -15.19 3.35
CA CYS A 17 -5.44 -13.77 3.50
C CYS A 17 -6.75 -12.97 3.53
N ASN A 18 -6.80 -11.98 4.42
CA ASN A 18 -7.89 -11.02 4.54
C ASN A 18 -7.31 -9.61 4.70
N PHE A 19 -7.53 -8.79 3.69
CA PHE A 19 -7.20 -7.38 3.69
C PHE A 19 -8.39 -6.54 4.14
N GLN A 20 -8.13 -5.62 5.05
CA GLN A 20 -9.05 -4.58 5.47
C GLN A 20 -8.39 -3.22 5.27
N MET A 21 -9.18 -2.21 4.89
CA MET A 21 -8.69 -0.86 4.68
C MET A 21 -9.60 0.13 5.38
N PHE A 22 -9.02 1.13 6.04
CA PHE A 22 -9.75 2.12 6.81
C PHE A 22 -9.24 3.52 6.51
N ALA A 23 -10.15 4.48 6.34
CA ALA A 23 -9.84 5.91 6.40
C ALA A 23 -10.05 6.39 7.84
N ILE A 24 -8.99 6.93 8.44
CA ILE A 24 -9.00 7.49 9.78
C ILE A 24 -8.85 9.01 9.67
N ALA A 25 -9.83 9.74 10.17
CA ALA A 25 -9.84 11.20 10.13
C ALA A 25 -10.47 11.78 11.41
N PRO A 26 -10.03 12.97 11.85
CA PRO A 26 -10.65 13.68 12.94
C PRO A 26 -12.08 14.12 12.54
N ARG A 27 -13.00 13.98 13.49
CA ARG A 27 -14.40 14.39 13.35
C ARG A 27 -14.84 15.08 14.64
N VAL A 28 -15.65 16.11 14.50
CA VAL A 28 -16.34 16.76 15.62
C VAL A 28 -17.68 16.06 15.82
N SER A 29 -17.96 15.61 17.04
CA SER A 29 -19.23 15.00 17.44
C SER A 29 -20.36 16.04 17.42
N LYS A 30 -21.62 15.62 17.56
CA LYS A 30 -22.76 16.56 17.62
C LYS A 30 -22.68 17.46 18.87
N GLU A 31 -22.01 16.97 19.91
CA GLU A 31 -21.78 17.60 21.20
C GLU A 31 -20.51 18.48 21.21
N GLY A 32 -19.78 18.56 20.10
CA GLY A 32 -18.59 19.41 19.97
C GLY A 32 -17.26 18.75 20.33
N TYR A 33 -17.23 17.46 20.68
CA TYR A 33 -15.98 16.77 21.00
C TYR A 33 -15.19 16.38 19.74
N VAL A 34 -13.87 16.58 19.76
CA VAL A 34 -12.98 16.08 18.70
C VAL A 34 -12.69 14.61 18.96
N MET A 35 -12.99 13.75 17.98
CA MET A 35 -12.76 12.31 18.03
C MET A 35 -12.11 11.82 16.74
N LEU A 36 -11.42 10.68 16.81
CA LEU A 36 -10.96 9.98 15.62
C LEU A 36 -12.08 9.06 15.13
N SER A 37 -12.50 9.25 13.87
CA SER A 37 -13.42 8.33 13.20
C SER A 37 -12.65 7.42 12.26
N SER A 38 -12.94 6.13 12.32
CA SER A 38 -12.46 5.12 11.37
C SER A 38 -13.62 4.69 10.49
N THR A 39 -13.43 4.76 9.16
CA THR A 39 -14.42 4.31 8.17
C THR A 39 -13.78 3.22 7.32
N GLU A 40 -14.40 2.05 7.25
CA GLU A 40 -13.95 0.96 6.38
C GLU A 40 -14.11 1.33 4.90
N LEU A 41 -13.09 1.03 4.10
CA LEU A 41 -13.04 1.26 2.67
C LEU A 41 -13.19 -0.07 1.93
N ARG A 42 -14.15 -0.13 1.01
CA ARG A 42 -14.45 -1.34 0.25
C ARG A 42 -13.32 -1.70 -0.71
N LEU A 43 -12.80 -2.92 -0.60
CA LEU A 43 -11.78 -3.47 -1.51
C LEU A 43 -12.40 -4.32 -2.61
N GLN A 44 -11.80 -4.35 -3.80
CA GLN A 44 -12.27 -5.17 -4.92
C GLN A 44 -11.95 -6.67 -4.73
N ASN A 45 -10.81 -7.00 -4.13
CA ASN A 45 -10.41 -8.38 -3.84
C ASN A 45 -9.72 -8.48 -2.47
N PRO A 46 -10.49 -8.37 -1.36
CA PRO A 46 -9.92 -8.35 -0.02
C PRO A 46 -9.35 -9.71 0.42
N ASN A 47 -9.84 -10.82 -0.14
CA ASN A 47 -9.58 -12.15 0.40
C ASN A 47 -8.91 -13.08 -0.62
N PRO A 48 -7.67 -12.81 -1.05
CA PRO A 48 -6.97 -13.75 -1.91
C PRO A 48 -6.65 -15.04 -1.16
N LEU A 49 -6.90 -16.20 -1.79
CA LEU A 49 -6.62 -17.51 -1.19
C LEU A 49 -5.14 -17.69 -0.81
N SER A 50 -4.24 -17.10 -1.60
CA SER A 50 -2.81 -17.02 -1.32
C SER A 50 -2.29 -15.66 -1.78
N LEU A 51 -1.31 -15.10 -1.07
CA LEU A 51 -0.73 -13.81 -1.42
C LEU A 51 0.34 -13.96 -2.51
N PRO A 52 0.14 -13.44 -3.73
CA PRO A 52 1.20 -13.44 -4.74
C PRO A 52 2.34 -12.48 -4.32
N PRO A 53 3.55 -12.61 -4.90
CA PRO A 53 4.71 -11.78 -4.53
C PRO A 53 4.45 -10.28 -4.61
N ASN A 54 3.58 -9.85 -5.53
CA ASN A 54 3.16 -8.46 -5.72
C ASN A 54 1.65 -8.38 -5.89
N PHE A 55 0.94 -8.17 -4.78
CA PHE A 55 -0.50 -8.05 -4.76
C PHE A 55 -0.92 -6.58 -4.73
N ASN A 56 -1.71 -6.14 -5.70
CA ASN A 56 -2.30 -4.80 -5.70
C ASN A 56 -3.63 -4.84 -4.93
N ILE A 57 -3.68 -4.11 -3.82
CA ILE A 57 -4.90 -3.86 -3.06
C ILE A 57 -5.58 -2.65 -3.69
N ILE A 58 -6.81 -2.83 -4.16
CA ILE A 58 -7.55 -1.82 -4.93
C ILE A 58 -8.80 -1.42 -4.17
N HIS A 59 -8.91 -0.13 -3.87
CA HIS A 59 -10.13 0.53 -3.42
C HIS A 59 -10.61 1.49 -4.52
N GLU A 60 -11.83 1.31 -4.98
CA GLU A 60 -12.45 2.23 -5.92
C GLU A 60 -12.97 3.47 -5.18
N ILE A 61 -12.53 4.66 -5.60
CA ILE A 61 -12.92 5.91 -4.94
C ILE A 61 -14.17 6.45 -5.62
N GLU A 62 -15.31 6.25 -4.99
CA GLU A 62 -16.57 6.87 -5.41
C GLU A 62 -16.59 8.35 -4.99
N ARG A 63 -17.28 9.22 -5.75
CA ARG A 63 -17.35 10.67 -5.44
C ARG A 63 -17.93 10.97 -4.05
N ASN A 64 -18.89 10.17 -3.61
CA ASN A 64 -19.57 10.28 -2.32
C ASN A 64 -18.85 9.52 -1.19
N SER A 65 -17.79 8.75 -1.48
CA SER A 65 -17.01 8.06 -0.46
C SER A 65 -16.26 9.06 0.43
N VAL A 66 -15.87 8.65 1.64
CA VAL A 66 -15.07 9.51 2.54
C VAL A 66 -13.80 10.01 1.84
N VAL A 67 -13.10 9.12 1.13
CA VAL A 67 -11.90 9.48 0.37
C VAL A 67 -12.24 10.41 -0.81
N GLY A 68 -13.34 10.17 -1.51
CA GLY A 68 -13.77 11.03 -2.62
C GLY A 68 -14.15 12.43 -2.17
N GLN A 69 -14.86 12.55 -1.04
CA GLN A 69 -15.18 13.84 -0.42
C GLN A 69 -13.92 14.55 0.06
N LEU A 70 -12.92 13.83 0.58
CA LEU A 70 -11.64 14.42 1.00
C LEU A 70 -10.80 14.90 -0.20
N LEU A 71 -10.85 14.20 -1.35
CA LEU A 71 -10.10 14.56 -2.55
C LEU A 71 -10.78 15.67 -3.38
N TRP A 72 -12.10 15.70 -3.45
CA TRP A 72 -12.87 16.58 -4.37
C TRP A 72 -13.81 17.56 -3.66
N GLY A 73 -14.01 17.45 -2.36
CA GLY A 73 -15.02 18.21 -1.59
C GLY A 73 -14.69 19.68 -1.31
N GLY A 74 -13.63 20.24 -1.90
CA GLY A 74 -13.41 21.69 -1.99
C GLY A 74 -13.24 22.50 -0.69
N GLY A 75 -13.20 21.87 0.50
CA GLY A 75 -13.24 22.63 1.77
C GLY A 75 -12.48 22.03 2.96
N LYS A 76 -11.77 20.91 2.80
CA LYS A 76 -10.85 20.39 3.82
C LYS A 76 -9.49 20.21 3.16
N SER A 77 -8.43 20.63 3.85
CA SER A 77 -7.08 20.28 3.39
C SER A 77 -7.04 18.75 3.29
N ILE A 78 -6.48 18.25 2.19
CA ILE A 78 -6.21 16.83 1.99
C ILE A 78 -5.32 16.26 3.13
N GLN A 79 -4.80 17.11 4.02
CA GLN A 79 -3.70 16.83 4.94
C GLN A 79 -4.07 16.05 6.22
N ASP A 80 -5.35 15.92 6.57
CA ASP A 80 -5.74 15.40 7.89
C ASP A 80 -6.42 14.01 7.85
N PHE A 81 -5.98 13.10 7.00
CA PHE A 81 -6.40 11.70 7.10
C PHE A 81 -5.27 10.70 6.93
N VAL A 82 -5.46 9.53 7.54
CA VAL A 82 -4.56 8.39 7.49
C VAL A 82 -5.33 7.20 6.91
N ILE A 83 -4.73 6.52 5.94
CA ILE A 83 -5.22 5.24 5.46
C ILE A 83 -4.49 4.13 6.23
N ALA A 84 -5.24 3.30 6.94
CA ALA A 84 -4.73 2.07 7.53
C ALA A 84 -5.08 0.89 6.62
N ILE A 85 -4.10 0.04 6.32
CA ILE A 85 -4.32 -1.27 5.71
C ILE A 85 -3.89 -2.33 6.70
N ARG A 86 -4.76 -3.30 6.94
CA ARG A 86 -4.49 -4.47 7.74
C ARG A 86 -4.53 -5.70 6.85
N LEU A 87 -3.60 -6.62 7.06
CA LEU A 87 -3.64 -7.98 6.57
C LEU A 87 -3.71 -8.92 7.76
N ILE A 88 -4.60 -9.90 7.70
CA ILE A 88 -4.62 -11.09 8.55
C ILE A 88 -4.44 -12.28 7.61
N ALA A 89 -3.56 -13.21 7.92
CA ALA A 89 -3.34 -14.41 7.13
C ALA A 89 -2.84 -15.55 8.03
N TYR A 90 -2.91 -16.78 7.54
CA TYR A 90 -2.23 -17.91 8.18
C TYR A 90 -0.88 -18.16 7.51
N SER A 91 0.21 -18.19 8.28
CA SER A 91 1.53 -18.54 7.76
C SER A 91 1.76 -20.04 7.88
N MET A 92 1.89 -20.72 6.74
CA MET A 92 2.15 -22.17 6.73
C MET A 92 3.53 -22.52 7.30
N ASN A 93 4.49 -21.60 7.26
CA ASN A 93 5.84 -21.83 7.75
C ASN A 93 5.89 -21.81 9.29
N PHE A 94 5.17 -20.87 9.91
CA PHE A 94 5.11 -20.74 11.36
C PHE A 94 3.93 -21.50 11.98
N GLN A 95 3.03 -22.03 11.15
CA GLN A 95 1.79 -22.68 11.55
C GLN A 95 0.93 -21.80 12.48
N SER A 96 0.92 -20.50 12.20
CA SER A 96 0.26 -19.52 13.05
C SER A 96 -0.38 -18.39 12.24
N ASP A 97 -1.39 -17.76 12.83
CA ASP A 97 -1.94 -16.52 12.30
C ASP A 97 -0.91 -15.39 12.39
N VAL A 98 -0.81 -14.62 11.33
CA VAL A 98 0.00 -13.42 11.23
C VAL A 98 -0.90 -12.23 10.92
N ALA A 99 -0.61 -11.10 11.56
CA ALA A 99 -1.29 -9.85 11.29
C ALA A 99 -0.27 -8.74 11.07
N THR A 100 -0.47 -7.94 10.02
CA THR A 100 0.32 -6.74 9.78
C THR A 100 -0.60 -5.56 9.52
N ILE A 101 -0.18 -4.38 9.96
CA ILE A 101 -0.89 -3.13 9.73
C ILE A 101 0.11 -2.09 9.25
N LYS A 102 -0.29 -1.32 8.24
CA LYS A 102 0.50 -0.22 7.71
C LYS A 102 -0.37 1.02 7.53
N PHE A 103 0.21 2.16 7.87
CA PHE A 103 -0.43 3.46 7.82
C PHE A 103 0.19 4.30 6.70
N TYR A 104 -0.66 5.02 5.99
CA TYR A 104 -0.29 5.94 4.92
C TYR A 104 -0.93 7.29 5.22
N HIS A 105 -0.11 8.30 5.46
CA HIS A 105 -0.58 9.67 5.57
C HIS A 105 -1.03 10.18 4.19
N ALA A 106 -1.99 11.10 4.16
CA ALA A 106 -2.55 11.58 2.91
C ALA A 106 -1.52 12.22 1.96
N ASP A 107 -0.48 12.86 2.50
CA ASP A 107 0.65 13.44 1.76
C ASP A 107 1.55 12.38 1.09
N SER A 108 1.54 11.14 1.58
CA SER A 108 2.24 10.01 0.96
C SER A 108 1.48 9.37 -0.22
N LEU A 109 0.22 9.77 -0.46
CA LEU A 109 -0.60 9.26 -1.55
C LEU A 109 -0.31 10.02 -2.84
N LEU A 110 0.27 9.32 -3.82
CA LEU A 110 0.62 9.89 -5.11
C LEU A 110 -0.57 9.90 -6.07
N ILE A 111 -1.15 11.07 -6.32
CA ILE A 111 -2.28 11.25 -7.25
C ILE A 111 -1.79 11.16 -8.70
N GLY A 112 -2.51 10.43 -9.55
CA GLY A 112 -2.17 10.28 -10.98
C GLY A 112 -0.97 9.36 -11.27
N HIS A 113 -0.42 8.71 -10.24
CA HIS A 113 0.71 7.80 -10.38
C HIS A 113 0.22 6.34 -10.46
N ARG A 114 1.02 5.51 -11.12
CA ARG A 114 0.83 4.06 -11.19
C ARG A 114 2.08 3.36 -10.68
N TYR A 115 1.89 2.19 -10.06
CA TYR A 115 3.03 1.33 -9.81
C TYR A 115 3.62 0.84 -11.13
N VAL A 116 4.95 0.73 -11.19
CA VAL A 116 5.63 0.07 -12.29
C VAL A 116 5.34 -1.43 -12.20
N ASP A 117 5.02 -2.05 -13.33
CA ASP A 117 4.91 -3.51 -13.42
C ASP A 117 6.29 -4.09 -13.11
N MET A 118 6.37 -4.97 -12.11
CA MET A 118 7.58 -5.74 -11.91
C MET A 118 7.64 -6.80 -13.00
N ILE A 119 8.27 -6.43 -14.11
CA ILE A 119 8.72 -7.38 -15.11
C ILE A 119 9.82 -8.19 -14.40
N GLU A 120 9.61 -9.50 -14.25
CA GLU A 120 10.73 -10.40 -14.00
C GLU A 120 11.69 -10.23 -15.17
N LEU A 121 12.75 -9.45 -14.94
CA LEU A 121 13.85 -9.40 -15.89
C LEU A 121 14.41 -10.82 -15.94
N PRO A 122 14.55 -11.44 -17.12
CA PRO A 122 15.35 -12.64 -17.27
C PRO A 122 16.67 -12.43 -16.53
N GLU A 123 17.18 -13.47 -15.87
CA GLU A 123 18.32 -13.37 -14.95
C GLU A 123 19.53 -12.66 -15.61
N GLU A 124 19.74 -12.89 -16.91
CA GLU A 124 20.73 -12.20 -17.75
C GLU A 124 20.47 -10.68 -17.85
N SER A 125 19.23 -10.25 -18.07
CA SER A 125 18.86 -8.83 -18.16
C SER A 125 19.00 -8.11 -16.82
N ALA A 126 18.68 -8.78 -15.71
CA ALA A 126 18.91 -8.26 -14.35
C ALA A 126 20.41 -8.16 -14.02
N HIS A 127 21.21 -9.14 -14.45
CA HIS A 127 22.66 -9.12 -14.33
C HIS A 127 23.28 -7.98 -15.14
N ASN A 128 22.85 -7.80 -16.40
CA ASN A 128 23.31 -6.73 -17.28
C ASN A 128 22.98 -5.34 -16.72
N LEU A 129 21.75 -5.15 -16.22
CA LEU A 129 21.36 -3.90 -15.53
C LEU A 129 22.21 -3.63 -14.27
N ARG A 130 22.51 -4.66 -13.47
CA ARG A 130 23.40 -4.54 -12.30
C ARG A 130 24.83 -4.20 -12.70
N MET A 131 25.36 -4.76 -13.79
CA MET A 131 26.70 -4.42 -14.29
C MET A 131 26.77 -2.98 -14.79
N VAL A 132 25.75 -2.50 -15.50
CA VAL A 132 25.68 -1.10 -15.97
C VAL A 132 25.62 -0.12 -14.80
N LEU A 133 24.76 -0.36 -13.81
CA LEU A 133 24.66 0.49 -12.61
C LEU A 133 25.95 0.49 -11.76
N LYS A 134 26.70 -0.63 -11.75
CA LYS A 134 28.01 -0.73 -11.08
C LYS A 134 29.12 -0.01 -11.86
N LEU A 135 29.00 0.08 -13.19
CA LEU A 135 29.92 0.83 -14.05
C LEU A 135 29.67 2.35 -13.98
N GLU A 136 28.42 2.80 -13.89
CA GLU A 136 28.11 4.23 -13.67
C GLU A 136 28.60 4.74 -12.30
N SER A 137 28.64 3.89 -11.28
CA SER A 137 29.19 4.25 -9.96
C SER A 137 30.72 4.25 -9.92
N LEU A 138 31.38 3.43 -10.76
CA LEU A 138 32.84 3.44 -10.95
C LEU A 138 33.31 4.59 -11.88
N GLY A 139 32.47 4.98 -12.85
CA GLY A 139 32.68 6.12 -13.74
C GLY A 139 32.53 7.48 -13.05
N LYS A 140 31.98 7.53 -11.83
CA LYS A 140 32.13 8.67 -10.92
C LYS A 140 33.44 8.57 -10.13
N THR A 141 34.53 8.51 -10.86
CA THR A 141 35.83 9.02 -10.39
C THR A 141 36.03 10.39 -11.00
N VAL A 142 35.53 11.41 -10.30
CA VAL A 142 35.96 12.81 -10.46
C VAL A 142 36.03 13.33 -9.04
N ALA A 143 37.22 13.19 -8.42
CA ALA A 143 38.16 14.27 -8.08
C ALA A 143 37.67 15.07 -6.85
N PRO A 144 38.57 15.41 -5.90
CA PRO A 144 38.22 15.77 -4.52
C PRO A 144 37.12 16.82 -4.36
#